data_AF-A0A8J2XEB3-F1
#
_entry.id   AF-A0A8J2XEB3-F1
#
_cell.length_a   1.000
_cell.length_b   1.000
_cell.length_c   1.000
_cell.angle_alpha   90.00
_cell.angle_beta   90.00
_cell.angle_gamma   90.00
#
_symmetry.space_group_name_H-M   'P 1'
#
loop_
_entity.id
_entity.type
_entity.pdbx_description
1 polymer ?
#
loop_
_entity_poly.entity_id
_entity_poly.type
_entity_poly.pdbx_seq_one_letter_code
_entity_poly.pdbx_strand_id
1 'polypeptide(L)'
;MRYAKLVKLGGELIEAKVANYPDYHGFLRCPECGEPVFLRKTHQRGNIIIPDAFVHHKAVAEISVCELRVGQYDNENVIAQNAIARGQRLSQLKISLWKYLKTSLAFNFKHWSSYVADTKRVKMFQEIVQYGQEVIKCNHDFIINSTLPRCSDLILSNDERVAISPSMKKTIETFLKKRSRDWKLHIQITSEALDLFIDSPSMLEIRYRLCCCLCHPKILESMPELLDLDASTDEWRQKFLAYLTLQIVFAFLLIDWISIWND
;
A
#
# COMPACT_ATOMS: atom_id res chain seq x y z
N MET A 1 -28.76 5.79 -1.59
CA MET A 1 -27.76 6.61 -0.85
C MET A 1 -26.55 6.92 -1.70
N ARG A 2 -25.93 8.09 -1.52
CA ARG A 2 -24.73 8.51 -2.26
C ARG A 2 -23.43 7.93 -1.69
N TYR A 3 -23.38 7.72 -0.38
CA TYR A 3 -22.17 7.25 0.33
C TYR A 3 -22.42 5.96 1.10
N ALA A 4 -21.35 5.17 1.29
CA ALA A 4 -21.30 4.01 2.17
C ALA A 4 -19.98 3.98 2.95
N LYS A 5 -19.95 3.34 4.12
CA LYS A 5 -18.72 3.04 4.86
C LYS A 5 -18.09 1.78 4.30
N LEU A 6 -16.85 1.87 3.82
CA LEU A 6 -16.04 0.71 3.46
C LEU A 6 -15.32 0.19 4.70
N VAL A 7 -15.86 -0.89 5.29
CA VAL A 7 -15.36 -1.47 6.56
C VAL A 7 -13.91 -1.91 6.43
N LYS A 8 -13.53 -2.47 5.28
CA LYS A 8 -12.13 -2.84 4.99
C LYS A 8 -11.17 -1.66 5.07
N LEU A 9 -11.63 -0.42 4.87
CA LEU A 9 -10.81 0.79 4.98
C LEU A 9 -11.04 1.51 6.31
N GLY A 10 -11.28 0.80 7.42
CA GLY A 10 -11.52 1.45 8.71
C GLY A 10 -12.76 2.36 8.71
N GLY A 11 -13.71 2.10 7.82
CA GLY A 11 -14.96 2.85 7.71
C GLY A 11 -14.91 4.10 6.83
N GLU A 12 -13.96 4.19 5.89
CA GLU A 12 -13.90 5.29 4.92
C GLU A 12 -15.22 5.48 4.17
N LEU A 13 -15.66 6.73 4.00
CA LEU A 13 -16.83 7.06 3.20
C LEU A 13 -16.45 7.05 1.72
N ILE A 14 -17.07 6.13 0.98
CA ILE A 14 -16.94 6.03 -0.46
C ILE A 14 -18.21 6.51 -1.16
N GLU A 15 -18.05 7.27 -2.24
CA GLU A 15 -19.14 7.70 -3.09
C GLU A 15 -19.52 6.63 -4.12
N ALA A 16 -20.81 6.41 -4.34
CA ALA A 16 -21.33 5.38 -5.24
C ALA A 16 -20.77 5.52 -6.67
N LYS A 17 -20.58 6.75 -7.16
CA LYS A 17 -20.08 7.03 -8.51
C LYS A 17 -18.64 6.55 -8.74
N VAL A 18 -17.80 6.51 -7.70
CA VAL A 18 -16.39 6.12 -7.80
C VAL A 18 -16.16 4.68 -7.32
N ALA A 19 -17.17 4.06 -6.72
CA ALA A 19 -17.10 2.70 -6.25
C ALA A 19 -17.04 1.72 -7.45
N ASN A 20 -15.95 0.96 -7.51
CA ASN A 20 -15.72 -0.07 -8.52
C ASN A 20 -15.46 -1.46 -7.90
N TYR A 21 -15.77 -1.62 -6.61
CA TYR A 21 -15.55 -2.88 -5.91
C TYR A 21 -16.65 -3.89 -6.28
N PRO A 22 -16.30 -5.16 -6.57
CA PRO A 22 -17.28 -6.23 -6.71
C PRO A 22 -17.90 -6.51 -5.34
N ASP A 23 -18.97 -5.80 -5.02
CA ASP A 23 -19.61 -5.81 -3.72
C ASP A 23 -20.52 -7.04 -3.55
N TYR A 24 -19.90 -8.18 -3.28
CA TYR A 24 -20.60 -9.46 -3.09
C TYR A 24 -20.47 -10.04 -1.67
N HIS A 25 -19.78 -9.36 -0.75
CA HIS A 25 -19.32 -9.96 0.51
C HIS A 25 -19.59 -9.13 1.79
N GLY A 26 -20.36 -8.03 1.72
CA GLY A 26 -20.81 -7.31 2.93
C GLY A 26 -19.78 -6.35 3.55
N PHE A 27 -18.88 -5.79 2.73
CA PHE A 27 -17.86 -4.83 3.18
C PHE A 27 -18.32 -3.38 3.13
N LEU A 28 -19.40 -3.10 2.39
CA LEU A 28 -20.04 -1.79 2.37
C LEU A 28 -21.20 -1.79 3.35
N ARG A 29 -21.17 -0.82 4.26
CA ARG A 29 -22.21 -0.62 5.28
C ARG A 29 -22.83 0.76 5.15
N CYS A 30 -24.12 0.83 5.45
CA CYS A 30 -24.80 2.10 5.60
C CYS A 30 -24.12 2.91 6.72
N PRO A 31 -23.78 4.20 6.48
CA PRO A 31 -23.14 5.01 7.49
C PRO A 31 -24.06 5.32 8.68
N GLU A 32 -25.39 5.25 8.46
CA GLU A 32 -26.45 5.58 9.42
C GLU A 32 -26.82 4.41 10.33
N CYS A 33 -27.22 3.28 9.74
CA CYS A 33 -27.71 2.11 10.50
C CYS A 33 -26.68 0.98 10.62
N GLY A 34 -25.55 1.06 9.91
CA GLY A 34 -24.51 0.03 9.94
C GLY A 34 -24.86 -1.28 9.20
N GLU A 35 -26.05 -1.37 8.59
CA GLU A 35 -26.47 -2.54 7.82
C GLU A 35 -25.69 -2.68 6.49
N PRO A 36 -25.51 -3.90 5.97
CA PRO A 36 -24.89 -4.11 4.67
C PRO A 36 -25.67 -3.43 3.54
N VAL A 37 -24.93 -2.76 2.67
CA VAL A 37 -25.46 -2.14 1.44
C VAL A 37 -24.74 -2.70 0.23
N PHE A 38 -25.37 -2.60 -0.93
CA PHE A 38 -24.75 -2.95 -2.20
C PHE A 38 -24.85 -1.81 -3.21
N LEU A 39 -23.89 -1.76 -4.13
CA LEU A 39 -23.86 -0.78 -5.20
C LEU A 39 -24.85 -1.14 -6.32
N ARG A 40 -25.84 -0.27 -6.54
CA ARG A 40 -26.70 -0.30 -7.73
C ARG A 40 -26.15 0.68 -8.76
N LYS A 41 -25.77 0.17 -9.93
CA LYS A 41 -25.29 0.98 -11.04
C LYS A 41 -26.40 1.77 -11.71
N THR A 42 -25.98 2.81 -12.40
CA THR A 42 -26.83 3.73 -13.16
C THR A 42 -27.71 2.93 -14.11
N HIS A 43 -29.02 3.20 -14.07
CA HIS A 43 -29.99 2.52 -14.92
C HIS A 43 -31.11 3.47 -15.30
N GLN A 44 -31.78 3.17 -16.41
CA GLN A 44 -32.91 3.94 -16.91
C GLN A 44 -34.22 3.35 -16.38
N ARG A 45 -35.09 4.22 -15.87
CA ARG A 45 -36.47 3.87 -15.49
C ARG A 45 -37.43 4.78 -16.22
N GLY A 46 -38.01 4.30 -17.33
CA GLY A 46 -38.77 5.14 -18.25
C GLY A 46 -37.87 6.20 -18.88
N ASN A 47 -38.19 7.48 -18.68
CA ASN A 47 -37.40 8.61 -19.21
C ASN A 47 -36.41 9.20 -18.18
N ILE A 48 -36.27 8.59 -17.01
CA ILE A 48 -35.42 9.10 -15.93
C ILE A 48 -34.16 8.23 -15.81
N ILE A 49 -33.00 8.88 -15.80
CA ILE A 49 -31.71 8.25 -15.50
C ILE A 49 -31.52 8.26 -13.99
N ILE A 50 -31.43 7.07 -13.39
CA ILE A 50 -31.16 6.91 -11.96
C ILE A 50 -29.65 6.70 -11.80
N PRO A 51 -28.91 7.58 -11.10
CA PRO A 51 -27.46 7.49 -10.95
C PRO A 51 -27.05 6.34 -10.02
N ASP A 52 -25.75 6.03 -10.01
CA ASP A 52 -25.13 5.07 -9.09
C ASP A 52 -25.52 5.38 -7.63
N ALA A 53 -26.00 4.37 -6.91
CA ALA A 53 -26.44 4.52 -5.52
C ALA A 53 -26.22 3.25 -4.71
N PHE A 54 -25.92 3.41 -3.42
CA PHE A 54 -25.96 2.32 -2.46
C PHE A 54 -27.38 2.08 -1.95
N VAL A 55 -27.77 0.82 -1.90
CA VAL A 55 -29.10 0.34 -1.50
C VAL A 55 -28.97 -0.81 -0.51
N HIS A 56 -29.94 -1.00 0.36
CA HIS A 56 -29.91 -2.11 1.32
C HIS A 56 -30.43 -3.40 0.69
N HIS A 57 -29.99 -4.54 1.22
CA HIS A 57 -30.49 -5.86 0.79
C HIS A 57 -31.97 -6.10 1.11
N LYS A 58 -32.49 -5.48 2.18
CA LYS A 58 -33.87 -5.67 2.63
C LYS A 58 -34.59 -4.31 2.72
N ALA A 59 -35.76 -4.25 2.11
CA ALA A 59 -36.68 -3.12 2.26
C ALA A 59 -37.47 -3.28 3.58
N VAL A 60 -36.86 -2.88 4.69
CA VAL A 60 -37.56 -2.70 5.98
C VAL A 60 -37.91 -1.22 6.13
N ALA A 61 -39.05 -0.89 6.74
CA ALA A 61 -39.54 0.50 6.84
C ALA A 61 -38.54 1.45 7.53
N GLU A 62 -37.77 0.96 8.50
CA GLU A 62 -36.70 1.72 9.17
C GLU A 62 -35.50 2.02 8.24
N ILE A 63 -35.30 1.14 7.26
CA ILE A 63 -34.20 1.17 6.29
C ILE A 63 -34.54 2.05 5.08
N SER A 64 -35.81 2.15 4.68
CA SER A 64 -36.24 3.01 3.57
C SER A 64 -35.95 4.50 3.86
N VAL A 65 -35.97 4.90 5.12
CA VAL A 65 -35.54 6.25 5.55
C VAL A 65 -34.06 6.49 5.26
N CYS A 66 -33.20 5.48 5.44
CA CYS A 66 -31.78 5.58 5.13
C CYS A 66 -31.55 5.75 3.62
N GLU A 67 -32.32 5.03 2.78
CA GLU A 67 -32.22 5.12 1.33
C GLU A 67 -32.57 6.52 0.79
N LEU A 68 -33.49 7.20 1.47
CA LEU A 68 -33.97 8.55 1.18
C LEU A 68 -33.05 9.67 1.72
N ARG A 69 -32.06 9.38 2.57
CA ARG A 69 -31.03 10.33 3.03
C ARG A 69 -29.97 10.59 1.95
N VAL A 70 -30.44 11.01 0.78
CA VAL A 70 -29.62 11.39 -0.36
C VAL A 70 -28.82 12.65 0.01
N GLY A 71 -27.57 12.50 0.45
CA GLY A 71 -26.60 13.60 0.48
C GLY A 71 -26.41 14.35 1.81
N GLN A 72 -26.53 13.70 2.97
CA GLN A 72 -26.24 14.36 4.26
C GLN A 72 -24.74 14.62 4.55
N TYR A 73 -23.83 14.09 3.73
CA TYR A 73 -22.39 14.32 3.89
C TYR A 73 -21.93 15.40 2.92
N ASP A 74 -21.59 16.57 3.44
CA ASP A 74 -20.83 17.57 2.70
C ASP A 74 -19.35 17.15 2.57
N ASN A 75 -18.57 17.89 1.79
CA ASN A 75 -17.16 17.58 1.56
C ASN A 75 -16.34 17.59 2.85
N GLU A 76 -16.66 18.47 3.80
CA GLU A 76 -15.94 18.56 5.08
C GLU A 76 -16.17 17.32 5.94
N ASN A 77 -17.40 16.85 6.03
CA ASN A 77 -17.76 15.62 6.73
C ASN A 77 -17.12 14.38 6.09
N VAL A 78 -17.06 14.32 4.75
CA VAL A 78 -16.36 13.24 4.05
C VAL A 78 -14.87 13.25 4.38
N ILE A 79 -14.22 14.42 4.32
CA ILE A 79 -12.80 14.56 4.64
C ILE A 79 -12.53 14.16 6.09
N ALA A 80 -13.36 14.63 7.04
CA ALA A 80 -13.21 14.32 8.46
C ALA A 80 -13.36 12.81 8.73
N GLN A 81 -14.38 12.16 8.19
CA GLN A 81 -14.59 10.72 8.35
C GLN A 81 -13.47 9.90 7.72
N ASN A 82 -13.00 10.30 6.53
CA ASN A 82 -11.89 9.62 5.87
C ASN A 82 -10.56 9.82 6.61
N ALA A 83 -10.35 10.98 7.25
CA ALA A 83 -9.20 11.23 8.10
C ALA A 83 -9.22 10.34 9.36
N ILE A 84 -10.39 10.17 9.99
CA ILE A 84 -10.58 9.25 11.13
C ILE A 84 -10.28 7.81 10.69
N ALA A 85 -10.87 7.39 9.57
CA ALA A 85 -10.68 6.05 9.02
C ALA A 85 -9.19 5.80 8.70
N ARG A 86 -8.51 6.78 8.09
CA ARG A 86 -7.05 6.76 7.89
C ARG A 86 -6.33 6.62 9.22
N GLY A 87 -6.64 7.42 10.24
CA GLY A 87 -6.01 7.32 11.57
C GLY A 87 -6.13 5.91 12.19
N GLN A 88 -7.29 5.28 12.07
CA GLN A 88 -7.52 3.90 12.53
C GLN A 88 -6.67 2.90 11.73
N ARG A 89 -6.67 3.01 10.39
CA ARG A 89 -5.85 2.17 9.50
C ARG A 89 -4.37 2.33 9.82
N LEU A 90 -3.88 3.56 9.98
CA LEU A 90 -2.50 3.86 10.30
C LEU A 90 -2.08 3.26 11.65
N SER A 91 -2.95 3.31 12.67
CA SER A 91 -2.68 2.70 13.96
C SER A 91 -2.53 1.17 13.87
N GLN A 92 -3.44 0.51 13.13
CA GLN A 92 -3.35 -0.94 12.92
C GLN A 92 -2.17 -1.32 12.03
N LEU A 93 -1.98 -0.59 10.93
CA LEU A 93 -0.81 -0.72 10.05
C LEU A 93 0.46 -0.62 10.86
N LYS A 94 0.61 0.35 11.76
CA LYS A 94 1.81 0.48 12.60
C LYS A 94 2.12 -0.79 13.40
N ILE A 95 1.12 -1.39 14.03
CA ILE A 95 1.27 -2.65 14.80
C ILE A 95 1.66 -3.80 13.87
N SER A 96 0.93 -3.93 12.77
CA SER A 96 1.12 -4.97 11.77
C SER A 96 2.46 -4.86 11.04
N LEU A 97 2.92 -3.64 10.76
CA LEU A 97 4.19 -3.33 10.13
C LEU A 97 5.34 -3.70 11.08
N TRP A 98 5.22 -3.40 12.37
CA TRP A 98 6.18 -3.85 13.37
C TRP A 98 6.25 -5.37 13.46
N LYS A 99 5.10 -6.05 13.50
CA LYS A 99 5.04 -7.51 13.55
C LYS A 99 5.65 -8.11 12.29
N TYR A 100 5.13 -7.74 11.13
CA TYR A 100 5.53 -8.27 9.83
C TYR A 100 6.98 -7.92 9.50
N LEU A 101 7.39 -6.66 9.62
CA LEU A 101 8.76 -6.30 9.29
C LEU A 101 9.76 -6.86 10.31
N LYS A 102 9.40 -7.07 11.58
CA LYS A 102 10.33 -7.73 12.52
C LYS A 102 10.45 -9.23 12.27
N THR A 103 9.35 -9.93 11.98
CA THR A 103 9.36 -11.41 11.83
C THR A 103 9.63 -11.85 10.40
N SER A 104 8.97 -11.22 9.43
CA SER A 104 9.08 -11.56 8.01
C SER A 104 10.27 -10.91 7.32
N LEU A 105 10.70 -9.68 7.66
CA LEU A 105 12.04 -9.23 7.19
C LEU A 105 13.14 -10.07 7.83
N ALA A 106 13.02 -10.49 9.09
CA ALA A 106 14.02 -11.39 9.66
C ALA A 106 14.07 -12.75 8.93
N PHE A 107 12.94 -13.21 8.38
CA PHE A 107 12.87 -14.45 7.61
C PHE A 107 13.32 -14.29 6.15
N ASN A 108 12.95 -13.18 5.48
CA ASN A 108 13.34 -12.88 4.09
C ASN A 108 14.78 -12.34 4.00
N PHE A 109 15.24 -11.66 5.06
CA PHE A 109 16.59 -11.14 5.23
C PHE A 109 17.27 -11.84 6.42
N LYS A 110 17.40 -13.17 6.33
CA LYS A 110 17.98 -14.05 7.39
C LYS A 110 19.31 -13.56 7.97
N HIS A 111 20.04 -12.73 7.23
CA HIS A 111 21.37 -12.26 7.58
C HIS A 111 21.40 -10.83 8.12
N TRP A 112 20.26 -10.19 8.39
CA TRP A 112 20.22 -8.78 8.80
C TRP A 112 21.07 -8.49 10.04
N SER A 113 21.11 -9.39 11.03
CA SER A 113 21.92 -9.21 12.25
C SER A 113 23.41 -9.24 11.96
N SER A 114 23.84 -10.09 11.01
CA SER A 114 25.22 -10.10 10.50
C SER A 114 25.52 -8.79 9.78
N TYR A 115 24.63 -8.35 8.89
CA TYR A 115 24.83 -7.12 8.13
C TYR A 115 24.88 -5.89 9.04
N VAL A 116 24.09 -5.85 10.12
CA VAL A 116 24.19 -4.80 11.15
C VAL A 116 25.52 -4.86 11.92
N ALA A 117 26.11 -6.04 12.11
CA ALA A 117 27.45 -6.14 12.68
C ALA A 117 28.51 -5.65 11.68
N ASP A 118 28.34 -5.95 10.40
CA ASP A 118 29.24 -5.54 9.32
C ASP A 118 29.22 -4.02 9.11
N THR A 119 28.05 -3.35 9.20
CA THR A 119 27.99 -1.88 9.12
C THR A 119 28.79 -1.19 10.22
N LYS A 120 28.91 -1.79 11.41
CA LYS A 120 29.72 -1.23 12.50
C LYS A 120 31.22 -1.40 12.29
N ARG A 121 31.63 -2.32 11.42
CA ARG A 121 33.03 -2.69 11.18
C ARG A 121 33.58 -2.03 9.91
N VAL A 122 32.72 -1.80 8.91
CA VAL A 122 33.10 -1.32 7.59
C VAL A 122 32.55 0.09 7.37
N LYS A 123 33.43 1.09 7.44
CA LYS A 123 33.06 2.51 7.32
C LYS A 123 32.28 2.84 6.04
N MET A 124 32.77 2.36 4.89
CA MET A 124 32.11 2.56 3.60
C MET A 124 30.68 1.99 3.59
N PHE A 125 30.46 0.83 4.21
CA PHE A 125 29.14 0.24 4.30
C PHE A 125 28.20 1.07 5.20
N GLN A 126 28.72 1.61 6.31
CA GLN A 126 27.99 2.56 7.14
C GLN A 126 27.57 3.81 6.34
N GLU A 127 28.47 4.37 5.55
CA GLU A 127 28.22 5.55 4.71
C GLU A 127 27.13 5.27 3.66
N ILE A 128 27.19 4.13 2.97
CA ILE A 128 26.16 3.73 2.00
C ILE A 128 24.80 3.52 2.69
N VAL A 129 24.76 2.89 3.87
CA VAL A 129 23.52 2.69 4.61
C VAL A 129 22.91 4.01 5.06
N GLN A 130 23.75 4.95 5.53
CA GLN A 130 23.30 6.29 5.90
C GLN A 130 22.75 7.04 4.68
N TYR A 131 23.48 7.00 3.56
CA TYR A 131 23.01 7.58 2.30
C TYR A 131 21.69 6.94 1.84
N GLY A 132 21.53 5.63 1.98
CA GLY A 132 20.27 4.94 1.72
C GLY A 132 19.10 5.47 2.55
N GLN A 133 19.31 5.75 3.84
CA GLN A 133 18.28 6.38 4.65
C GLN A 133 17.91 7.79 4.17
N GLU A 134 18.90 8.58 3.78
CA GLU A 134 18.70 9.92 3.23
C GLU A 134 17.95 9.86 1.90
N VAL A 135 18.31 8.95 1.01
CA VAL A 135 17.62 8.68 -0.25
C VAL A 135 16.15 8.39 -0.01
N ILE A 136 15.81 7.50 0.94
CA ILE A 136 14.42 7.15 1.25
C ILE A 136 13.65 8.38 1.74
N LYS A 137 14.24 9.14 2.67
CA LYS A 137 13.58 10.29 3.28
C LYS A 137 13.41 11.46 2.32
N CYS A 138 14.44 11.80 1.56
CA CYS A 138 14.44 12.93 0.64
C CYS A 138 13.61 12.69 -0.63
N ASN A 139 13.27 11.43 -0.93
CA ASN A 139 12.50 11.05 -2.11
C ASN A 139 11.11 10.50 -1.75
N HIS A 140 10.58 10.86 -0.57
CA HIS A 140 9.29 10.36 -0.09
C HIS A 140 8.17 10.55 -1.14
N ASP A 141 7.95 11.78 -1.61
CA ASP A 141 6.90 12.06 -2.60
C ASP A 141 7.11 11.32 -3.92
N PHE A 142 8.36 11.16 -4.36
CA PHE A 142 8.70 10.43 -5.57
C PHE A 142 8.37 8.94 -5.42
N ILE A 143 8.70 8.33 -4.28
CA ILE A 143 8.40 6.92 -3.98
C ILE A 143 6.88 6.68 -4.02
N ILE A 144 6.10 7.51 -3.33
CA ILE A 144 4.66 7.33 -3.17
C ILE A 144 3.89 7.66 -4.45
N ASN A 145 4.20 8.81 -5.07
CA ASN A 145 3.38 9.35 -6.14
C ASN A 145 3.88 8.98 -7.54
N SER A 146 5.13 8.50 -7.68
CA SER A 146 5.70 8.13 -8.98
C SER A 146 6.09 6.66 -9.05
N THR A 147 6.96 6.18 -8.15
CA THR A 147 7.50 4.82 -8.22
C THR A 147 6.43 3.77 -7.93
N LEU A 148 5.64 3.93 -6.86
CA LEU A 148 4.60 2.97 -6.48
C LEU A 148 3.55 2.75 -7.58
N PRO A 149 2.91 3.79 -8.16
CA PRO A 149 1.93 3.61 -9.24
C PRO A 149 2.54 2.94 -10.46
N ARG A 150 3.74 3.37 -10.87
CA ARG A 150 4.40 2.79 -12.04
C ARG A 150 4.74 1.32 -11.84
N CYS A 151 5.27 0.94 -10.68
CA CYS A 151 5.55 -0.46 -10.36
C CYS A 151 4.27 -1.29 -10.30
N SER A 152 3.19 -0.73 -9.75
CA SER A 152 1.89 -1.37 -9.70
C SER A 152 1.38 -1.74 -11.09
N ASP A 153 1.41 -0.78 -12.02
CA ASP A 153 0.97 -0.96 -13.40
C ASP A 153 1.81 -2.03 -14.11
N LEU A 154 3.14 -1.97 -13.95
CA LEU A 154 4.07 -2.92 -14.56
C LEU A 154 3.87 -4.35 -14.05
N ILE A 155 3.61 -4.53 -12.75
CA ILE A 155 3.28 -5.84 -12.16
C ILE A 155 1.97 -6.36 -12.74
N LEU A 156 0.93 -5.53 -12.80
CA LEU A 156 -0.38 -5.92 -13.33
C LEU A 156 -0.34 -6.34 -14.79
N SER A 157 0.42 -5.60 -15.61
CA SER A 157 0.57 -5.89 -17.03
C SER A 157 1.55 -7.02 -17.32
N ASN A 158 2.18 -7.60 -16.28
CA ASN A 158 3.24 -8.59 -16.42
C ASN A 158 4.35 -8.10 -17.38
N ASP A 159 4.77 -6.85 -17.21
CA ASP A 159 5.76 -6.21 -18.06
C ASP A 159 7.17 -6.73 -17.76
N GLU A 160 7.89 -7.14 -18.81
CA GLU A 160 9.23 -7.72 -18.70
C GLU A 160 10.29 -6.74 -18.18
N ARG A 161 10.02 -5.43 -18.19
CA ARG A 161 10.90 -4.42 -17.59
C ARG A 161 10.99 -4.56 -16.08
N VAL A 162 10.03 -5.22 -15.45
CA VAL A 162 10.22 -5.67 -14.08
C VAL A 162 11.08 -6.92 -14.13
N ALA A 163 12.38 -6.76 -13.84
CA ALA A 163 13.32 -7.88 -13.73
C ALA A 163 12.96 -8.74 -12.50
N ILE A 164 11.93 -9.58 -12.64
CA ILE A 164 11.44 -10.48 -11.61
C ILE A 164 12.15 -11.82 -11.78
N SER A 165 12.84 -12.28 -10.74
CA SER A 165 13.44 -13.62 -10.77
C SER A 165 12.35 -14.70 -10.95
N PRO A 166 12.65 -15.84 -11.58
CA PRO A 166 11.67 -16.91 -11.78
C PRO A 166 10.98 -17.38 -10.48
N SER A 167 11.71 -17.37 -9.36
CA SER A 167 11.17 -17.71 -8.04
C SER A 167 10.19 -16.65 -7.52
N MET A 168 10.46 -15.37 -7.75
CA MET A 168 9.54 -14.27 -7.40
C MET A 168 8.31 -14.23 -8.33
N LYS A 169 8.47 -14.61 -9.59
CA LYS A 169 7.38 -14.61 -10.58
C LYS A 169 6.21 -15.46 -10.11
N LYS A 170 6.47 -16.69 -9.65
CA LYS A 170 5.43 -17.58 -9.10
C LYS A 170 4.72 -16.97 -7.88
N THR A 171 5.46 -16.29 -7.01
CA THR A 171 4.89 -15.59 -5.84
C THR A 171 3.97 -14.46 -6.27
N ILE A 172 4.40 -13.65 -7.25
CA ILE A 172 3.63 -12.53 -7.81
C ILE A 172 2.37 -13.04 -8.51
N GLU A 173 2.48 -14.07 -9.35
CA GLU A 173 1.34 -14.69 -10.02
C GLU A 173 0.31 -15.22 -9.02
N THR A 174 0.77 -15.89 -7.95
CA THR A 174 -0.10 -16.38 -6.88
C THR A 174 -0.77 -15.22 -6.15
N PHE A 175 -0.02 -14.15 -5.87
CA PHE A 175 -0.54 -12.95 -5.22
C PHE A 175 -1.61 -12.27 -6.08
N LEU A 176 -1.32 -12.03 -7.36
CA LEU A 176 -2.25 -11.42 -8.31
C LEU A 176 -3.49 -12.28 -8.53
N LYS A 177 -3.35 -13.62 -8.57
CA LYS A 177 -4.50 -14.51 -8.63
C LYS A 177 -5.42 -14.34 -7.41
N LYS A 178 -4.85 -14.13 -6.22
CA LYS A 178 -5.60 -13.90 -4.97
C LYS A 178 -6.17 -12.47 -4.86
N ARG A 179 -5.45 -11.46 -5.36
CA ARG A 179 -5.71 -10.03 -5.07
C ARG A 179 -6.07 -9.16 -6.27
N SER A 180 -6.11 -9.69 -7.49
CA SER A 180 -6.45 -8.93 -8.70
C SER A 180 -7.73 -8.11 -8.56
N ARG A 181 -8.76 -8.66 -7.93
CA ARG A 181 -10.06 -7.98 -7.70
C ARG A 181 -9.97 -6.83 -6.69
N ASP A 182 -9.06 -6.92 -5.73
CA ASP A 182 -8.86 -5.92 -4.67
C ASP A 182 -7.60 -5.07 -4.92
N TRP A 183 -7.02 -5.11 -6.13
CA TRP A 183 -5.68 -4.55 -6.37
C TRP A 183 -5.62 -3.04 -6.09
N LYS A 184 -6.62 -2.28 -6.52
CA LYS A 184 -6.70 -0.84 -6.24
C LYS A 184 -6.68 -0.54 -4.73
N LEU A 185 -7.41 -1.35 -3.95
CA LEU A 185 -7.42 -1.25 -2.49
C LEU A 185 -6.03 -1.59 -1.91
N HIS A 186 -5.42 -2.68 -2.39
CA HIS A 186 -4.08 -3.09 -1.99
C HIS A 186 -3.04 -1.98 -2.21
N ILE A 187 -3.08 -1.28 -3.34
CA ILE A 187 -2.20 -0.15 -3.62
C ILE A 187 -2.43 1.03 -2.67
N GLN A 188 -3.68 1.36 -2.36
CA GLN A 188 -3.98 2.42 -1.39
C GLN A 188 -3.40 2.09 0.00
N ILE A 189 -3.59 0.86 0.48
CA ILE A 189 -3.04 0.42 1.77
C ILE A 189 -1.51 0.40 1.73
N THR A 190 -0.93 -0.02 0.62
CA THR A 190 0.53 -0.04 0.40
C THR A 190 1.10 1.38 0.45
N SER A 191 0.42 2.35 -0.16
CA SER A 191 0.79 3.76 -0.10
C SER A 191 0.79 4.29 1.34
N GLU A 192 -0.26 4.01 2.12
CA GLU A 192 -0.33 4.40 3.53
C GLU A 192 0.74 3.70 4.39
N ALA A 193 1.05 2.44 4.07
CA ALA A 193 2.09 1.69 4.75
C ALA A 193 3.49 2.28 4.48
N LEU A 194 3.77 2.64 3.22
CA LEU A 194 5.02 3.28 2.82
C LEU A 194 5.16 4.67 3.44
N ASP A 195 4.09 5.48 3.45
CA ASP A 195 4.03 6.80 4.11
C ASP A 195 4.43 6.69 5.58
N LEU A 196 3.81 5.75 6.32
CA LEU A 196 4.19 5.45 7.71
C LEU A 196 5.63 4.97 7.83
N PHE A 197 6.06 4.09 6.93
CA PHE A 197 7.40 3.53 6.97
C PHE A 197 8.46 4.60 6.76
N ILE A 198 8.22 5.60 5.91
CA ILE A 198 9.18 6.65 5.55
C ILE A 198 9.18 7.77 6.60
N ASP A 199 8.02 8.27 7.00
CA ASP A 199 7.92 9.49 7.82
C ASP A 199 7.91 9.21 9.33
N SER A 200 7.44 8.04 9.76
CA SER A 200 7.29 7.78 11.20
C SER A 200 8.64 7.64 11.91
N PRO A 201 8.89 8.39 13.00
CA PRO A 201 10.09 8.20 13.82
C PRO A 201 10.18 6.80 14.43
N SER A 202 9.02 6.20 14.74
CA SER A 202 8.99 4.85 15.31
C SER A 202 9.38 3.77 14.32
N MET A 203 9.58 4.08 13.03
CA MET A 203 10.02 3.13 12.01
C MET A 203 11.52 3.23 11.70
N LEU A 204 12.26 4.13 12.36
CA LEU A 204 13.68 4.38 12.08
C LEU A 204 14.54 3.12 12.19
N GLU A 205 14.33 2.31 13.23
CA GLU A 205 15.09 1.07 13.42
C GLU A 205 14.81 0.06 12.31
N ILE A 206 13.56 -0.08 11.89
CA ILE A 206 13.19 -1.01 10.81
C ILE A 206 13.76 -0.51 9.48
N ARG A 207 13.66 0.81 9.19
CA ARG A 207 14.29 1.44 8.02
C ARG A 207 15.80 1.15 7.99
N TYR A 208 16.48 1.32 9.12
CA TYR A 208 17.90 1.02 9.25
C TYR A 208 18.21 -0.43 8.92
N ARG A 209 17.49 -1.38 9.53
CA ARG A 209 17.70 -2.82 9.28
C ARG A 209 17.45 -3.19 7.81
N LEU A 210 16.42 -2.62 7.18
CA LEU A 210 16.15 -2.82 5.76
C LEU A 210 17.30 -2.28 4.90
N CYS A 211 17.78 -1.07 5.19
CA CYS A 211 18.91 -0.47 4.48
C CYS A 211 20.17 -1.33 4.64
N CYS A 212 20.48 -1.84 5.84
CA CYS A 212 21.60 -2.76 6.04
C CYS A 212 21.48 -4.01 5.15
N CYS A 213 20.27 -4.46 4.82
CA CYS A 213 20.11 -5.61 3.94
C CYS A 213 20.26 -5.23 2.47
N LEU A 214 19.53 -4.20 2.02
CA LEU A 214 19.52 -3.78 0.62
C LEU A 214 20.86 -3.19 0.17
N CYS A 215 21.58 -2.54 1.07
CA CYS A 215 22.87 -1.93 0.77
C CYS A 215 24.06 -2.88 0.97
N HIS A 216 23.82 -4.12 1.41
CA HIS A 216 24.91 -5.05 1.68
C HIS A 216 25.61 -5.44 0.37
N PRO A 217 26.96 -5.49 0.31
CA PRO A 217 27.69 -5.81 -0.92
C PRO A 217 27.22 -7.08 -1.62
N LYS A 218 26.99 -8.18 -0.87
CA LYS A 218 26.44 -9.44 -1.41
C LYS A 218 25.09 -9.30 -2.11
N ILE A 219 24.27 -8.32 -1.72
CA ILE A 219 22.99 -8.05 -2.37
C ILE A 219 23.22 -7.16 -3.60
N LEU A 220 24.11 -6.17 -3.48
CA LEU A 220 24.51 -5.30 -4.58
C LEU A 220 25.26 -6.04 -5.70
N GLU A 221 25.83 -7.22 -5.47
CA GLU A 221 26.37 -8.11 -6.51
C GLU A 221 25.35 -8.47 -7.60
N SER A 222 24.05 -8.43 -7.28
CA SER A 222 22.98 -8.58 -8.28
C SER A 222 22.84 -7.38 -9.24
N MET A 223 23.53 -6.27 -8.93
CA MET A 223 23.63 -5.06 -9.74
C MET A 223 25.10 -4.62 -9.86
N PRO A 224 25.90 -5.31 -10.71
CA PRO A 224 27.34 -5.08 -10.83
C PRO A 224 27.70 -3.61 -11.12
N GLU A 225 26.83 -2.91 -11.85
CA GLU A 225 26.98 -1.48 -12.15
C GLU A 225 27.09 -0.58 -10.90
N LEU A 226 26.54 -1.00 -9.76
CA LEU A 226 26.66 -0.30 -8.49
C LEU A 226 27.95 -0.63 -7.72
N LEU A 227 28.64 -1.71 -8.09
CA LEU A 227 29.92 -2.12 -7.51
C LEU A 227 31.11 -1.56 -8.30
N ASP A 228 30.94 -1.40 -9.61
CA ASP A 228 32.01 -0.95 -10.52
C ASP A 228 32.16 0.58 -10.59
N LEU A 229 31.22 1.33 -10.04
CA LEU A 229 31.20 2.79 -10.04
C LEU A 229 31.58 3.36 -8.67
N ASP A 230 32.33 4.46 -8.66
CA ASP A 230 32.64 5.19 -7.43
C ASP A 230 31.34 5.78 -6.84
N ALA A 231 31.04 5.42 -5.59
CA ALA A 231 29.86 5.85 -4.85
C ALA A 231 29.77 7.37 -4.66
N SER A 232 30.85 8.11 -4.94
CA SER A 232 30.88 9.57 -4.94
C SER A 232 30.27 10.20 -6.20
N THR A 233 30.12 9.44 -7.28
CA THR A 233 29.69 9.96 -8.59
C THR A 233 28.19 10.18 -8.69
N ASP A 234 27.77 11.17 -9.48
CA ASP A 234 26.34 11.44 -9.73
C ASP A 234 25.65 10.30 -10.48
N GLU A 235 26.36 9.61 -11.37
CA GLU A 235 25.83 8.42 -12.06
C GLU A 235 25.51 7.31 -11.07
N TRP A 236 26.44 6.99 -10.15
CA TRP A 236 26.19 5.98 -9.12
C TRP A 236 24.99 6.37 -8.25
N ARG A 237 24.92 7.64 -7.82
CA ARG A 237 23.82 8.14 -6.99
C ARG A 237 22.46 8.00 -7.66
N GLN A 238 22.37 8.30 -8.96
CA GLN A 238 21.13 8.12 -9.73
C GLN A 238 20.74 6.64 -9.85
N LYS A 239 21.69 5.76 -10.16
CA LYS A 239 21.43 4.32 -10.23
C LYS A 239 21.04 3.75 -8.87
N PHE A 240 21.71 4.17 -7.80
CA PHE A 240 21.42 3.75 -6.44
C PHE A 240 20.05 4.24 -5.96
N LEU A 241 19.68 5.49 -6.28
CA LEU A 241 18.33 6.03 -6.05
C LEU A 241 17.26 5.17 -6.75
N ALA A 242 17.45 4.88 -8.03
CA ALA A 242 16.53 4.06 -8.80
C ALA A 242 16.41 2.65 -8.22
N TYR A 243 17.54 2.02 -7.89
CA TYR A 243 17.58 0.72 -7.21
C TYR A 243 16.80 0.73 -5.90
N LEU A 244 17.14 1.63 -4.98
CA LEU A 244 16.64 1.58 -3.61
C LEU A 244 15.14 1.88 -3.55
N THR A 245 14.69 2.89 -4.29
CA THR A 245 13.26 3.24 -4.38
C THR A 245 12.44 2.09 -4.96
N LEU A 246 12.96 1.42 -5.98
CA LEU A 246 12.33 0.27 -6.61
C LEU A 246 12.23 -0.93 -5.64
N GLN A 247 13.33 -1.28 -4.95
CA GLN A 247 13.34 -2.41 -4.02
C GLN A 247 12.38 -2.21 -2.84
N ILE A 248 12.29 -0.99 -2.32
CA ILE A 248 11.36 -0.68 -1.21
C ILE A 248 9.91 -0.81 -1.66
N VAL A 249 9.58 -0.25 -2.82
CA VAL A 249 8.25 -0.38 -3.40
C VAL A 249 7.89 -1.85 -3.64
N PHE A 250 8.80 -2.66 -4.18
CA PHE A 250 8.56 -4.10 -4.33
C PHE A 250 8.36 -4.81 -3.01
N ALA A 251 9.22 -4.54 -2.02
CA ALA A 251 9.10 -5.15 -0.70
C ALA A 251 7.73 -4.90 -0.08
N PHE A 252 7.16 -3.70 -0.28
CA PHE A 252 5.85 -3.33 0.24
C PHE A 252 4.69 -3.82 -0.61
N LEU A 253 4.82 -3.85 -1.94
CA LEU A 253 3.77 -4.34 -2.85
C LEU A 253 3.51 -5.84 -2.71
N LEU A 254 4.49 -6.62 -2.29
CA LEU A 254 4.37 -8.08 -2.16
C LEU A 254 3.80 -8.53 -0.80
N ILE A 255 3.52 -7.59 0.10
CA ILE A 255 2.92 -7.87 1.40
C ILE A 255 1.41 -7.98 1.22
N ASP A 256 0.77 -9.05 1.70
CA ASP A 256 -0.69 -9.18 1.65
C ASP A 256 -1.37 -8.33 2.73
N TRP A 257 -1.33 -7.01 2.57
CA TRP A 257 -1.86 -6.04 3.54
C TRP A 257 -3.33 -6.27 3.87
N ILE A 258 -4.11 -6.70 2.87
CA ILE A 258 -5.53 -6.99 3.04
C ILE A 258 -5.73 -8.20 3.96
N SER A 259 -4.90 -9.25 3.84
CA SER A 259 -4.97 -10.38 4.78
C SER A 259 -4.62 -9.96 6.20
N ILE A 260 -3.59 -9.13 6.35
CA ILE A 260 -3.11 -8.67 7.66
C ILE A 260 -4.16 -7.87 8.45
N TRP A 261 -5.20 -7.35 7.78
CA TRP A 261 -6.29 -6.62 8.42
C TRP A 261 -7.51 -7.47 8.79
N ASN A 262 -7.62 -8.68 8.25
CA ASN A 262 -8.76 -9.57 8.54
C ASN A 262 -8.44 -10.60 9.64
N ASP A 263 -7.20 -10.65 10.13
CA ASP A 263 -6.71 -11.52 11.20
C ASP A 263 -6.49 -10.72 12.50
#